data_AF-A0A6U5N5R2-F1
#
_entry.id   AF-A0A6U5N5R2-F1
#
_cell.length_a   1.000
_cell.length_b   1.000
_cell.length_c   1.000
_cell.angle_alpha   90.00
_cell.angle_beta   90.00
_cell.angle_gamma   90.00
#
_symmetry.space_group_name_H-M   'P 1'
#
loop_
_entity.id
_entity.type
_entity.pdbx_description
1 polymer ?
#
loop_
_entity_poly.entity_id
_entity_poly.type
_entity_poly.pdbx_seq_one_letter_code
_entity_poly.pdbx_strand_id
1 'polypeptide(L)'
;EDAVVTISGYSSLQRNNYTELMNAVAKAGPVAISVACSNWHLYGGGVYVEKDRAAASSWDVNHLVVVEGYGTDQETGQPFWLVRNSWSPRWGEDGYIRLMRHDPTKAPHPDGDCGIDTTPGDGDACTKDDTGKDIVPPAEKVCGTSAVYYSGVIPVGGELVH
;
A
#
# COMPACT_ATOMS: atom_id res chain seq x y z
N GLU A 1 -8.47 -32.49 5.49
CA GLU A 1 -7.06 -32.07 5.62
C GLU A 1 -6.97 -30.65 5.11
N ASP A 2 -6.38 -29.76 5.91
CA ASP A 2 -6.17 -28.38 5.47
C ASP A 2 -4.97 -28.37 4.53
N ALA A 3 -5.14 -27.81 3.33
CA ALA A 3 -4.04 -27.62 2.40
C ALA A 3 -3.05 -26.61 3.01
N VAL A 4 -1.78 -27.00 3.12
CA VAL A 4 -0.70 -26.15 3.64
C VAL A 4 0.22 -25.77 2.48
N VAL A 5 0.71 -24.53 2.48
CA VAL A 5 1.67 -24.02 1.49
C VAL A 5 2.94 -23.60 2.21
N THR A 6 4.10 -23.96 1.66
CA THR A 6 5.41 -23.40 2.05
C THR A 6 5.84 -22.34 1.07
N ILE A 7 6.60 -21.35 1.54
CA ILE A 7 7.30 -20.37 0.69
C ILE A 7 8.81 -20.52 0.91
N SER A 8 9.60 -20.27 -0.13
CA SER A 8 11.06 -20.24 -0.02
C SER A 8 11.60 -18.85 0.36
N GLY A 9 10.77 -17.82 0.25
CA GLY A 9 11.11 -16.47 0.69
C GLY A 9 10.11 -15.42 0.20
N TYR A 10 10.60 -14.19 0.08
CA TYR A 10 9.86 -13.06 -0.45
C TYR A 10 10.76 -12.19 -1.34
N SER A 11 10.13 -11.36 -2.17
CA SER A 11 10.80 -10.34 -2.98
C SER A 11 10.16 -8.99 -2.73
N SER A 12 10.99 -8.00 -2.41
CA SER A 12 10.57 -6.61 -2.26
C SER A 12 10.55 -5.91 -3.61
N LEU A 13 9.49 -5.16 -3.87
CA LEU A 13 9.39 -4.26 -5.01
C LEU A 13 10.22 -3.00 -4.75
N GLN A 14 10.68 -2.35 -5.81
CA GLN A 14 11.29 -1.03 -5.72
C GLN A 14 10.31 -0.04 -5.09
N ARG A 15 10.80 0.67 -4.07
CA ARG A 15 10.01 1.71 -3.40
C ARG A 15 9.60 2.83 -4.36
N ASN A 16 8.42 3.38 -4.15
CA ASN A 16 7.83 4.49 -4.91
C ASN A 16 7.70 4.22 -6.42
N ASN A 17 7.47 2.96 -6.81
CA ASN A 17 7.41 2.56 -8.22
C ASN A 17 6.01 2.07 -8.63
N TYR A 18 5.24 2.98 -9.24
CA TYR A 18 3.91 2.69 -9.79
C TYR A 18 3.89 1.51 -10.76
N THR A 19 4.81 1.52 -11.74
CA THR A 19 4.84 0.52 -12.82
C THR A 19 5.20 -0.86 -12.28
N GLU A 20 6.08 -0.91 -11.29
CA GLU A 20 6.48 -2.16 -10.66
C GLU A 20 5.35 -2.77 -9.82
N LEU A 21 4.65 -1.96 -9.01
CA LEU A 21 3.46 -2.42 -8.30
C LEU A 21 2.40 -2.95 -9.28
N MET A 22 2.12 -2.20 -10.35
CA MET A 22 1.14 -2.62 -11.36
C MET A 22 1.53 -3.95 -12.01
N ASN A 23 2.81 -4.11 -12.37
CA ASN A 23 3.33 -5.35 -12.95
C ASN A 23 3.28 -6.53 -11.96
N ALA A 24 3.62 -6.29 -10.70
CA ALA A 24 3.60 -7.31 -9.65
C ALA A 24 2.17 -7.83 -9.44
N VAL A 25 1.20 -6.93 -9.28
CA VAL A 25 -0.22 -7.29 -9.16
C VAL A 25 -0.68 -8.12 -10.36
N ALA A 26 -0.32 -7.71 -11.57
CA ALA A 26 -0.77 -8.37 -12.79
C ALA A 26 -0.12 -9.75 -13.05
N LYS A 27 1.14 -9.94 -12.63
CA LYS A 27 1.95 -11.12 -13.01
C LYS A 27 2.19 -12.09 -11.86
N ALA A 28 2.31 -11.58 -10.64
CA ALA A 28 2.56 -12.38 -9.44
C ALA A 28 1.29 -12.60 -8.60
N GLY A 29 0.29 -11.71 -8.72
CA GLY A 29 -0.94 -11.75 -7.94
C GLY A 29 -0.90 -10.77 -6.76
N PRO A 30 -1.58 -11.07 -5.64
CA PRO A 30 -1.70 -10.14 -4.51
C PRO A 30 -0.36 -9.67 -3.96
N VAL A 31 -0.24 -8.37 -3.70
CA VAL A 31 0.98 -7.72 -3.19
C VAL A 31 0.70 -7.15 -1.79
N ALA A 32 1.49 -7.54 -0.79
CA ALA A 32 1.46 -6.91 0.52
C ALA A 32 2.15 -5.54 0.44
N ILE A 33 1.50 -4.50 0.94
CA ILE A 33 2.00 -3.11 0.86
C ILE A 33 1.80 -2.39 2.20
N SER A 34 2.57 -1.33 2.40
CA SER A 34 2.36 -0.39 3.50
C SER A 34 1.68 0.88 3.00
N VAL A 35 0.81 1.44 3.84
CA VAL A 35 -0.05 2.57 3.48
C VAL A 35 -0.18 3.57 4.64
N ALA A 36 -0.49 4.81 4.27
CA ALA A 36 -0.93 5.84 5.19
C ALA A 36 -2.47 5.80 5.32
N CYS A 37 -2.99 5.23 6.42
CA CYS A 37 -4.43 4.95 6.56
C CYS A 37 -5.15 5.81 7.62
N SER A 38 -4.51 6.84 8.18
CA SER A 38 -5.08 7.69 9.23
C SER A 38 -6.46 8.26 8.88
N ASN A 39 -6.71 8.51 7.59
CA ASN A 39 -7.95 9.10 7.09
C ASN A 39 -9.00 8.07 6.60
N TRP A 40 -8.78 6.77 6.85
CA TRP A 40 -9.63 5.69 6.30
C TRP A 40 -10.82 5.30 7.19
N HIS A 41 -10.83 5.72 8.44
CA HIS A 41 -11.80 5.27 9.46
C HIS A 41 -13.27 5.37 9.03
N LEU A 42 -13.63 6.41 8.27
CA LEU A 42 -15.00 6.68 7.82
C LEU A 42 -15.28 6.24 6.37
N TYR A 43 -14.35 5.53 5.73
CA TYR A 43 -14.57 5.02 4.38
C TYR A 43 -15.71 4.00 4.36
N GLY A 44 -16.70 4.24 3.51
CA GLY A 44 -17.85 3.36 3.30
C GLY A 44 -18.08 2.95 1.85
N GLY A 45 -17.29 3.46 0.89
CA GLY A 45 -17.41 3.11 -0.51
C GLY A 45 -16.96 4.19 -1.49
N GLY A 46 -16.86 3.81 -2.76
CA GLY A 46 -16.39 4.66 -3.86
C GLY A 46 -14.87 4.62 -4.02
N VAL A 47 -14.36 5.32 -5.03
CA VAL A 47 -12.91 5.51 -5.20
C VAL A 47 -12.43 6.58 -4.23
N TYR A 48 -11.63 6.17 -3.25
CA TYR A 48 -11.06 7.01 -2.23
C TYR A 48 -9.99 7.93 -2.82
N VAL A 49 -10.15 9.23 -2.58
CA VAL A 49 -9.18 10.26 -2.91
C VAL A 49 -8.74 10.91 -1.61
N GLU A 50 -7.44 10.99 -1.38
CA GLU A 50 -6.89 11.75 -0.25
C GLU A 50 -7.19 13.25 -0.45
N LYS A 51 -7.94 13.83 0.50
CA LYS A 51 -8.48 15.19 0.39
C LYS A 51 -7.49 16.23 0.88
N ASP A 52 -6.72 15.91 1.91
CA ASP A 52 -5.77 16.83 2.51
C ASP A 52 -4.35 16.30 2.37
N ARG A 53 -3.77 16.47 1.18
CA ARG A 53 -2.38 16.08 0.88
C ARG A 53 -1.35 16.99 1.54
N ALA A 54 -1.75 18.07 2.19
CA ALA A 54 -0.84 18.92 2.97
C ALA A 54 -0.68 18.42 4.41
N ALA A 55 -1.65 17.66 4.93
CA ALA A 55 -1.56 17.05 6.24
C ALA A 55 -0.45 15.99 6.29
N ALA A 56 0.39 16.04 7.33
CA ALA A 56 1.41 15.01 7.57
C ALA A 56 0.80 13.61 7.73
N SER A 57 -0.39 13.52 8.32
CA SER A 57 -1.13 12.26 8.51
C SER A 57 -1.52 11.56 7.21
N SER A 58 -1.51 12.26 6.08
CA SER A 58 -1.77 11.70 4.75
C SER A 58 -0.57 10.97 4.16
N TRP A 59 0.60 11.11 4.80
CA TRP A 59 1.88 10.53 4.38
C TRP A 59 2.53 9.64 5.44
N ASP A 60 2.02 9.66 6.68
CA ASP A 60 2.44 8.79 7.77
C ASP A 60 2.06 7.32 7.47
N VAL A 61 3.04 6.51 7.08
CA VAL A 61 2.84 5.09 6.77
C VAL A 61 2.75 4.34 8.08
N ASN A 62 1.57 3.78 8.36
CA ASN A 62 1.26 3.21 9.67
C ASN A 62 0.42 1.92 9.63
N HIS A 63 0.19 1.37 8.43
CA HIS A 63 -0.63 0.17 8.28
C HIS A 63 -0.20 -0.71 7.11
N LEU A 64 -0.50 -2.01 7.21
CA LEU A 64 -0.16 -3.05 6.23
C LEU A 64 -1.44 -3.67 5.65
N VAL A 65 -1.53 -3.71 4.32
CA VAL A 65 -2.69 -4.18 3.57
C VAL A 65 -2.27 -4.94 2.31
N VAL A 66 -3.22 -5.45 1.54
CA VAL A 66 -2.93 -6.23 0.33
C VAL A 66 -3.60 -5.61 -0.89
N VAL A 67 -2.83 -5.29 -1.93
CA VAL A 67 -3.37 -4.94 -3.25
C VAL A 67 -3.68 -6.24 -3.98
N GLU A 68 -4.95 -6.44 -4.35
CA GLU A 68 -5.39 -7.64 -5.07
C GLU A 68 -5.70 -7.38 -6.56
N GLY A 69 -5.78 -6.11 -6.95
CA GLY A 69 -6.09 -5.75 -8.32
C GLY A 69 -6.09 -4.25 -8.56
N TYR A 70 -6.47 -3.87 -9.78
CA TYR A 70 -6.70 -2.50 -10.17
C TYR A 70 -7.75 -2.47 -11.28
N GLY A 71 -8.41 -1.33 -11.45
CA GLY A 71 -9.47 -1.19 -12.45
C GLY A 71 -9.81 0.25 -12.76
N THR A 72 -10.98 0.40 -13.36
CA THR A 72 -11.64 1.69 -13.62
C THR A 72 -13.08 1.54 -13.18
N ASP A 73 -13.52 2.43 -12.28
CA ASP A 73 -14.90 2.51 -11.84
C ASP A 73 -15.80 2.85 -13.03
N GLN A 74 -16.83 2.05 -13.28
CA GLN A 74 -17.63 2.14 -14.50
C GLN A 74 -18.59 3.34 -14.49
N GLU A 75 -18.95 3.86 -13.31
CA GLU A 75 -19.90 4.96 -13.16
C GLU A 75 -19.19 6.32 -13.27
N THR A 76 -18.02 6.44 -12.66
CA THR A 76 -17.25 7.68 -12.55
C THR A 76 -16.09 7.76 -13.54
N GLY A 77 -15.66 6.64 -14.12
CA GLY A 77 -14.47 6.54 -14.96
C GLY A 77 -13.15 6.64 -14.17
N GLN A 78 -13.18 6.61 -12.84
CA GLN A 78 -11.99 6.81 -12.01
C GLN A 78 -11.14 5.53 -11.93
N PRO A 79 -9.83 5.60 -12.23
CA PRO A 79 -8.93 4.47 -12.05
C PRO A 79 -8.68 4.20 -10.57
N PHE A 80 -8.66 2.92 -10.17
CA PHE A 80 -8.43 2.53 -8.78
C PHE A 80 -7.47 1.35 -8.61
N TRP A 81 -6.90 1.24 -7.41
CA TRP A 81 -6.34 0.03 -6.82
C TRP A 81 -7.39 -0.64 -5.96
N LEU A 82 -7.55 -1.95 -6.06
CA LEU A 82 -8.39 -2.74 -5.18
C LEU A 82 -7.54 -3.25 -4.02
N VAL A 83 -7.82 -2.77 -2.81
CA VAL A 83 -7.02 -3.04 -1.62
C VAL A 83 -7.87 -3.75 -0.58
N ARG A 84 -7.44 -4.93 -0.16
CA ARG A 84 -8.04 -5.68 0.95
C ARG A 84 -7.48 -5.18 2.27
N ASN A 85 -8.38 -4.80 3.18
CA ASN A 85 -8.06 -4.38 4.53
C ASN A 85 -8.36 -5.49 5.55
N SER A 86 -7.99 -5.28 6.82
CA SER A 86 -8.12 -6.22 7.93
C SER A 86 -9.09 -5.76 9.04
N TRP A 87 -9.93 -4.75 8.77
CA TRP A 87 -10.82 -4.12 9.75
C TRP A 87 -12.27 -4.60 9.70
N SER A 88 -12.49 -5.92 9.59
CA SER A 88 -13.80 -6.57 9.40
C SER A 88 -14.39 -6.40 7.99
N PRO A 89 -15.14 -7.40 7.48
CA PRO A 89 -15.89 -7.26 6.24
C PRO A 89 -16.97 -6.16 6.27
N ARG A 90 -17.35 -5.65 7.44
CA ARG A 90 -18.34 -4.56 7.53
C ARG A 90 -17.77 -3.18 7.25
N TRP A 91 -16.45 -3.05 7.19
CA TRP A 91 -15.79 -1.79 6.88
C TRP A 91 -15.60 -1.66 5.36
N GLY A 92 -15.77 -0.44 4.84
CA GLY A 92 -15.61 -0.18 3.42
C GLY A 92 -16.54 -1.02 2.53
N GLU A 93 -15.99 -1.53 1.44
CA GLU A 93 -16.69 -2.34 0.44
C GLU A 93 -16.41 -3.82 0.73
N ASP A 94 -17.16 -4.43 1.64
CA ASP A 94 -16.97 -5.82 2.08
C ASP A 94 -15.55 -6.11 2.62
N GLY A 95 -14.96 -5.14 3.33
CA GLY A 95 -13.58 -5.21 3.85
C GLY A 95 -12.52 -4.64 2.91
N TYR A 96 -12.93 -4.09 1.76
CA TYR A 96 -12.04 -3.50 0.77
C TYR A 96 -12.13 -1.98 0.72
N ILE A 97 -11.11 -1.36 0.14
CA ILE A 97 -11.09 0.03 -0.27
C ILE A 97 -10.56 0.13 -1.70
N ARG A 98 -11.18 1.02 -2.49
CA ARG A 98 -10.69 1.38 -3.81
C ARG A 98 -9.89 2.67 -3.71
N LEU A 99 -8.56 2.61 -3.75
CA LEU A 99 -7.72 3.80 -3.71
C LEU A 99 -7.57 4.40 -5.10
N MET A 100 -7.69 5.72 -5.24
CA MET A 100 -7.48 6.41 -6.50
C MET A 100 -6.08 6.11 -7.04
N ARG A 101 -6.02 5.58 -8.26
CA ARG A 101 -4.79 5.17 -8.93
C ARG A 101 -4.34 6.25 -9.89
N HIS A 102 -3.31 6.99 -9.52
CA HIS A 102 -2.69 7.99 -10.37
C HIS A 102 -1.45 7.43 -11.07
N ASP A 103 -1.41 7.58 -12.39
CA ASP A 103 -0.22 7.35 -13.18
C ASP A 103 0.69 8.59 -13.05
N PRO A 104 1.88 8.48 -12.41
CA PRO A 104 2.74 9.63 -12.18
C PRO A 104 3.24 10.28 -13.49
N THR A 105 3.23 9.55 -14.62
CA THR A 105 3.58 10.12 -15.94
C THR A 105 2.54 11.09 -16.49
N LYS A 106 1.33 11.07 -15.93
CA LYS A 106 0.20 11.94 -16.30
C LYS A 106 -0.03 13.06 -15.29
N ALA A 107 0.75 13.10 -14.20
CA ALA A 107 0.62 14.14 -13.20
C ALA A 107 1.18 15.48 -13.73
N PRO A 108 0.56 16.63 -13.39
CA PRO A 108 1.09 17.94 -13.76
C PRO A 108 2.48 18.21 -13.19
N HIS A 109 2.83 17.52 -12.10
CA HIS A 109 4.12 17.57 -11.44
C HIS A 109 4.59 16.15 -11.11
N PRO A 110 5.84 15.76 -11.39
CA PRO A 110 6.35 14.40 -11.17
C PRO A 110 6.30 13.96 -9.70
N ASP A 111 6.36 14.91 -8.76
CA ASP A 111 6.17 14.67 -7.32
C ASP A 111 4.77 15.02 -6.81
N GLY A 112 3.82 15.36 -7.69
CA GLY A 112 2.49 15.83 -7.29
C GLY A 112 1.63 14.78 -6.56
N ASP A 113 2.07 13.53 -6.56
CA ASP A 113 1.44 12.41 -5.86
C ASP A 113 2.35 11.82 -4.76
N CYS A 114 3.34 12.58 -4.28
CA CYS A 114 4.26 12.15 -3.24
C CYS A 114 4.30 13.14 -2.06
N GLY A 115 4.69 12.62 -0.89
CA GLY A 115 4.96 13.39 0.31
C GLY A 115 6.13 12.79 1.10
N ILE A 116 6.29 13.27 2.33
CA ILE A 116 7.35 12.83 3.24
C ILE A 116 6.71 12.22 4.47
N ASP A 117 7.03 10.96 4.71
CA ASP A 117 6.79 10.31 5.99
C ASP A 117 7.89 10.73 6.96
N THR A 118 7.52 11.52 7.96
CA THR A 118 8.43 11.99 9.01
C THR A 118 8.52 11.05 10.21
N THR A 119 7.67 10.03 10.25
CA THR A 119 7.53 9.05 11.32
C THR A 119 7.57 7.60 10.82
N PRO A 120 8.56 7.16 9.99
CA PRO A 120 8.54 5.79 9.45
C PRO A 120 8.57 4.66 10.48
N GLY A 121 8.89 4.97 11.74
CA GLY A 121 8.83 4.04 12.86
C GLY A 121 7.42 3.61 13.27
N ASP A 122 6.38 4.33 12.81
CA ASP A 122 4.98 3.98 13.03
C ASP A 122 4.52 2.85 12.07
N GLY A 123 5.29 2.58 11.02
CA GLY A 123 5.02 1.52 10.05
C GLY A 123 6.26 0.68 9.73
N ASP A 124 6.98 1.02 8.66
CA ASP A 124 7.94 0.12 8.02
C ASP A 124 9.35 0.11 8.62
N ALA A 125 9.72 1.11 9.42
CA ALA A 125 11.09 1.27 9.90
C ALA A 125 11.28 0.80 11.34
N CYS A 126 12.46 0.22 11.63
CA CYS A 126 12.83 -0.13 12.99
C CYS A 126 13.05 1.13 13.85
N THR A 127 12.55 1.08 15.09
CA THR A 127 12.82 2.10 16.12
C THR A 127 13.95 1.71 17.07
N LYS A 128 14.52 0.51 16.90
CA LYS A 128 15.71 0.03 17.63
C LYS A 128 16.72 -0.58 16.68
N ASP A 129 18.00 -0.43 17.00
CA ASP A 129 19.07 -1.15 16.31
C ASP A 129 19.21 -2.60 16.79
N ASP A 130 20.11 -3.37 16.18
CA ASP A 130 20.36 -4.78 16.50
C ASP A 130 20.86 -5.01 17.94
N THR A 131 21.28 -3.96 18.63
CA THR A 131 21.68 -4.01 20.05
C THR A 131 20.54 -3.67 21.01
N GLY A 132 19.37 -3.33 20.48
CA GLY A 132 18.19 -2.90 21.24
C GLY A 132 18.22 -1.43 21.66
N LYS A 133 19.16 -0.63 21.13
CA LYS A 133 19.23 0.81 21.39
C LYS A 133 18.22 1.54 20.53
N ASP A 134 17.52 2.51 21.12
CA ASP A 134 16.56 3.34 20.40
C ASP A 134 17.24 4.16 19.29
N ILE A 135 16.62 4.16 18.12
CA ILE A 135 17.00 4.92 16.93
C ILE A 135 15.80 5.68 16.39
N VAL A 136 16.07 6.80 15.71
CA VAL A 136 15.06 7.54 14.96
C VAL A 136 15.30 7.25 13.48
N PRO A 137 14.39 6.55 12.79
CA PRO A 137 14.54 6.31 11.37
C PRO A 137 14.48 7.65 10.60
N PRO A 138 15.26 7.80 9.51
CA PRO A 138 15.22 9.01 8.70
C PRO A 138 13.86 9.16 8.03
N ALA A 139 13.44 10.40 7.75
CA ALA A 139 12.23 10.65 6.98
C ALA A 139 12.33 10.04 5.57
N GLU A 140 11.23 9.49 5.08
CA GLU A 140 11.18 8.74 3.82
C GLU A 140 10.23 9.41 2.84
N LYS A 141 10.58 9.40 1.55
CA LYS A 141 9.66 9.80 0.50
C LYS A 141 8.65 8.69 0.29
N VAL A 142 7.37 9.03 0.25
CA VAL A 142 6.26 8.11 0.01
C VAL A 142 5.38 8.63 -1.11
N CYS A 143 4.91 7.74 -1.98
CA CYS A 143 4.19 8.13 -3.20
C CYS A 143 2.91 7.32 -3.41
N GLY A 144 1.97 7.89 -4.15
CA GLY A 144 0.65 7.32 -4.38
C GLY A 144 -0.38 7.81 -3.36
N THR A 145 -1.66 7.68 -3.71
CA THR A 145 -2.76 7.85 -2.75
C THR A 145 -2.52 6.94 -1.54
N SER A 146 -2.49 7.52 -0.34
CA SER A 146 -2.19 6.78 0.90
C SER A 146 -0.87 6.01 0.85
N ALA A 147 0.14 6.57 0.17
CA ALA A 147 1.47 5.97 0.03
C ALA A 147 1.49 4.59 -0.65
N VAL A 148 0.47 4.24 -1.44
CA VAL A 148 0.30 2.90 -2.05
C VAL A 148 1.49 2.43 -2.91
N TYR A 149 2.36 3.33 -3.39
CA TYR A 149 3.57 2.96 -4.14
C TYR A 149 4.80 2.80 -3.27
N TYR A 150 4.74 3.13 -1.98
CA TYR A 150 5.90 3.25 -1.11
C TYR A 150 6.65 1.93 -0.95
N SER A 151 5.98 0.86 -0.54
CA SER A 151 6.60 -0.44 -0.32
C SER A 151 5.67 -1.55 -0.81
N GLY A 152 6.27 -2.64 -1.30
CA GLY A 152 5.52 -3.81 -1.76
C GLY A 152 6.36 -5.06 -1.63
N VAL A 153 5.72 -6.17 -1.24
CA VAL A 153 6.36 -7.47 -1.08
C VAL A 153 5.47 -8.56 -1.66
N ILE A 154 6.08 -9.49 -2.39
CA ILE A 154 5.45 -10.69 -2.91
C ILE A 154 6.13 -11.95 -2.35
N PRO A 155 5.38 -13.01 -2.03
CA PRO A 155 5.97 -14.30 -1.68
C PRO A 155 6.61 -14.96 -2.92
N VAL A 156 7.65 -15.78 -2.71
CA VAL A 156 8.29 -16.55 -3.79
C VAL A 156 8.44 -18.02 -3.40
N GLY A 157 8.45 -18.89 -4.42
CA GLY A 157 8.61 -20.33 -4.26
C GLY A 157 7.48 -20.98 -3.46
N GLY A 158 6.24 -20.58 -3.72
CA GLY A 158 5.06 -21.21 -3.12
C GLY A 158 4.87 -22.64 -3.62
N GLU A 159 4.88 -23.61 -2.71
CA GLU A 159 4.66 -25.02 -3.01
C GLU A 159 3.61 -25.63 -2.06
N LEU A 160 2.72 -26.46 -2.60
CA LEU A 160 1.76 -27.21 -1.78
C LEU A 160 2.49 -28.32 -1.02
N VAL A 161 2.28 -28.36 0.28
CA VAL A 161 2.73 -29.47 1.12
C VAL A 161 1.75 -30.62 0.90
N HIS A 162 2.27 -31.71 0.32
CA HIS A 162 1.55 -32.97 0.15
C HIS A 162 1.69 -33.87 1.39
#